data_AF-A0A1Q6LD18-F1
#
_entry.id   AF-A0A1Q6LD18-F1
#
_cell.length_a   1.000
_cell.length_b   1.000
_cell.length_c   1.000
_cell.angle_alpha   90.00
_cell.angle_beta   90.00
_cell.angle_gamma   90.00
#
_symmetry.space_group_name_H-M   'P 1'
#
loop_
_entity.id
_entity.type
_entity.pdbx_description
1 polymer ?
#
loop_
_entity_poly.entity_id
_entity_poly.type
_entity_poly.pdbx_seq_one_letter_code
_entity_poly.pdbx_strand_id
1 'polypeptide(L)'
;MEKDLDIKLYNEYLDGEKGAFELLYNKYKDKIQYFVYNIVKDYQKAEDITQDVFVYIMQNKIKDGYSFKYYIYLVAKSRAYNQINMEKRRTEINEKYIVNESIKIEQDVAEIITKNEKRQAIITAINMLDDRYKNAMYLVKIEELTYQETSQILGESIQNVKNLIHRGKKELRKILIRKGFDEMNKVSKVIIIMLCISVLLAGGVYATMKIIEGFTGKAQITPTYTSKLSTIDSNKVWVGTFNLVWNDFMNDVIKGKVEFEDGESELANELNKQSFTADQLSENSYFKIQGQANGEDLKNKIQNGIKQKFNENSQLIDRIDWNDSNGYVLYAMLKKEFNFLEPFSTAMGSMNFNNSETRIKCFGVDSSNNPIASKNVEILFYNSEDDFAIKLKTKEGEEVILYKTTGENKSFEGNYEEIKKKQRSYSGKTTFEKEDMLRVPFIKVNDEINYDELCGREIKNSKYYIKQALQTIDFELNNVGGSVKSEAVIDATMKDLGDKSRKMIFDSNFILYLKEENKDQPYLALKVDNTDVLVSVNVDECKD
;
A
#
# COMPACT_ATOMS: atom_id res chain seq x y z
N MET A 1 4.61 -12.09 -19.24
CA MET A 1 5.15 -13.40 -19.67
C MET A 1 4.07 -14.36 -20.15
N GLU A 2 2.94 -14.53 -19.44
CA GLU A 2 1.82 -15.40 -19.88
C GLU A 2 1.09 -14.94 -21.16
N LYS A 3 0.93 -13.61 -21.35
CA LYS A 3 0.21 -13.00 -22.49
C LYS A 3 0.83 -13.32 -23.86
N ASP A 4 2.13 -13.60 -23.88
CA ASP A 4 2.94 -13.85 -25.07
C ASP A 4 2.98 -15.34 -25.46
N LEU A 5 2.85 -16.23 -24.47
CA LEU A 5 2.83 -17.68 -24.71
C LEU A 5 1.52 -18.14 -25.35
N ASP A 6 0.38 -17.63 -24.90
CA ASP A 6 -0.92 -18.07 -25.41
C ASP A 6 -1.16 -17.64 -26.87
N ILE A 7 -0.67 -16.44 -27.24
CA ILE A 7 -0.75 -15.97 -28.64
C ILE A 7 0.23 -16.74 -29.54
N LYS A 8 1.40 -17.12 -29.01
CA LYS A 8 2.36 -17.98 -29.71
C LYS A 8 1.76 -19.35 -30.02
N LEU A 9 1.16 -20.03 -29.03
CA LEU A 9 0.48 -21.32 -29.22
C LEU A 9 -0.66 -21.22 -30.24
N TYR A 10 -1.39 -20.10 -30.25
CA TYR A 10 -2.45 -19.88 -31.23
C TYR A 10 -1.91 -19.70 -32.65
N ASN A 11 -0.79 -18.99 -32.82
CA ASN A 11 -0.13 -18.85 -34.12
C ASN A 11 0.44 -20.19 -34.62
N GLU A 12 1.07 -20.98 -33.73
CA GLU A 12 1.52 -22.34 -34.06
C GLU A 12 0.36 -23.23 -34.55
N TYR A 13 -0.82 -23.12 -33.92
CA TYR A 13 -2.03 -23.79 -34.41
C TYR A 13 -2.43 -23.33 -35.82
N LEU A 14 -2.41 -22.02 -36.10
CA LEU A 14 -2.73 -21.49 -37.44
C LEU A 14 -1.73 -21.96 -38.50
N ASP A 15 -0.47 -22.22 -38.10
CA ASP A 15 0.60 -22.73 -38.96
C ASP A 15 0.53 -24.26 -39.18
N GLY A 16 -0.45 -24.95 -38.56
CA GLY A 16 -0.77 -26.36 -38.79
C GLY A 16 -0.50 -27.30 -37.62
N GLU A 17 0.08 -26.80 -36.52
CA GLU A 17 0.40 -27.61 -35.32
C GLU A 17 -0.84 -27.81 -34.45
N LYS A 18 -1.64 -28.84 -34.76
CA LYS A 18 -2.92 -29.12 -34.08
C LYS A 18 -2.79 -29.28 -32.56
N GLY A 19 -1.66 -29.79 -32.07
CA GLY A 19 -1.41 -29.99 -30.64
C GLY A 19 -1.29 -28.68 -29.84
N ALA A 20 -0.93 -27.55 -30.49
CA ALA A 20 -0.83 -26.27 -29.81
C ALA A 20 -2.21 -25.75 -29.34
N PHE A 21 -3.27 -26.06 -30.09
CA PHE A 21 -4.64 -25.69 -29.68
C PHE A 21 -5.16 -26.51 -28.52
N GLU A 22 -4.74 -27.78 -28.38
CA GLU A 22 -5.12 -28.64 -27.26
C GLU A 22 -4.64 -28.06 -25.92
N LEU A 23 -3.43 -27.48 -25.89
CA LEU A 23 -2.90 -26.79 -24.71
C LEU A 23 -3.75 -25.56 -24.33
N LEU A 24 -4.20 -24.79 -25.33
CA LEU A 24 -5.10 -23.66 -25.11
C LEU A 24 -6.48 -24.12 -24.64
N TYR A 25 -7.01 -25.20 -25.22
CA TYR A 25 -8.27 -25.80 -24.82
C TYR A 25 -8.25 -26.23 -23.36
N ASN A 26 -7.26 -27.04 -22.97
CA ASN A 26 -7.12 -27.53 -21.59
C ASN A 26 -6.93 -26.39 -20.57
N LYS A 27 -6.25 -25.31 -20.95
CA LYS A 27 -6.05 -24.15 -20.08
C LYS A 27 -7.31 -23.32 -19.87
N TYR A 28 -8.17 -23.21 -20.90
CA TYR A 28 -9.27 -22.25 -20.91
C TYR A 28 -10.66 -22.89 -20.78
N LYS A 29 -10.84 -24.18 -21.08
CA LYS A 29 -12.15 -24.86 -21.13
C LYS A 29 -12.99 -24.57 -19.89
N ASP A 30 -12.48 -24.92 -18.72
CA ASP A 30 -13.24 -24.82 -17.48
C ASP A 30 -13.52 -23.36 -17.09
N LYS A 31 -12.59 -22.46 -17.41
CA LYS A 31 -12.73 -21.02 -17.13
C LYS A 31 -13.81 -20.37 -17.99
N ILE A 32 -13.83 -20.72 -19.28
CA ILE A 32 -14.83 -20.24 -20.23
C ILE A 32 -16.19 -20.84 -19.91
N GLN A 33 -16.26 -22.14 -19.60
CA GLN A 33 -17.50 -22.77 -19.18
C GLN A 33 -18.07 -22.12 -17.92
N TYR A 34 -17.23 -21.84 -16.93
CA TYR A 34 -17.65 -21.11 -15.73
C TYR A 34 -18.15 -19.69 -16.04
N PHE A 35 -17.45 -18.95 -16.89
CA PHE A 35 -17.86 -17.60 -17.29
C PHE A 35 -19.20 -17.59 -18.05
N VAL A 36 -19.37 -18.51 -19.00
CA VAL A 36 -20.62 -18.67 -19.75
C VAL A 36 -21.74 -19.10 -18.84
N TYR A 37 -21.51 -20.07 -17.95
CA TYR A 37 -22.48 -20.50 -16.94
C TYR A 37 -22.96 -19.32 -16.08
N ASN A 38 -22.07 -18.42 -15.69
CA ASN A 38 -22.45 -17.22 -14.94
C ASN A 38 -23.36 -16.26 -15.72
N ILE A 39 -23.42 -16.37 -17.05
CA ILE A 39 -24.31 -15.58 -17.90
C ILE A 39 -25.63 -16.32 -18.15
N VAL A 40 -25.59 -17.60 -18.53
CA VAL A 40 -26.78 -18.35 -19.00
C VAL A 40 -27.51 -19.15 -17.92
N LYS A 41 -26.86 -19.43 -16.78
CA LYS A 41 -27.42 -20.17 -15.63
C LYS A 41 -27.92 -21.58 -15.94
N ASP A 42 -27.38 -22.20 -16.99
CA ASP A 42 -27.72 -23.55 -17.45
C ASP A 42 -26.43 -24.26 -17.84
N TYR A 43 -26.14 -25.39 -17.20
CA TYR A 43 -24.88 -26.11 -17.38
C TYR A 43 -24.76 -26.72 -18.77
N GLN A 44 -25.84 -27.35 -19.28
CA GLN A 44 -25.83 -27.99 -20.59
C GLN A 44 -25.61 -26.94 -21.67
N LYS A 45 -26.32 -25.81 -21.57
CA LYS A 45 -26.11 -24.69 -22.49
C LYS A 45 -24.72 -24.08 -22.34
N ALA A 46 -24.20 -23.97 -21.11
CA ALA A 46 -22.87 -23.43 -20.90
C ALA A 46 -21.79 -24.33 -21.50
N GLU A 47 -21.95 -25.64 -21.43
CA GLU A 47 -21.08 -26.61 -22.09
C GLU A 47 -21.15 -26.47 -23.61
N ASP A 48 -22.35 -26.47 -24.19
CA ASP A 48 -22.58 -26.33 -25.63
C ASP A 48 -22.00 -25.01 -26.17
N ILE A 49 -22.30 -23.89 -25.50
CA ILE A 49 -21.77 -22.57 -25.86
C ILE A 49 -20.25 -22.54 -25.74
N THR A 50 -19.67 -23.21 -24.73
CA THR A 50 -18.21 -23.27 -24.59
C THR A 50 -17.58 -24.02 -25.75
N GLN A 51 -18.15 -25.14 -26.17
CA GLN A 51 -17.70 -25.85 -27.37
C GLN A 51 -17.78 -24.94 -28.60
N ASP A 52 -18.90 -24.25 -28.78
CA ASP A 52 -19.14 -23.27 -29.84
C ASP A 52 -18.10 -22.13 -29.86
N VAL A 53 -17.67 -21.67 -28.69
CA VAL A 53 -16.62 -20.64 -28.53
C VAL A 53 -15.30 -21.16 -29.05
N PHE A 54 -14.89 -22.37 -28.66
CA PHE A 54 -13.65 -22.96 -29.15
C PHE A 54 -13.70 -23.23 -30.66
N VAL A 55 -14.81 -23.78 -31.16
CA VAL A 55 -15.02 -23.98 -32.61
C VAL A 55 -14.92 -22.66 -33.36
N TYR A 56 -15.53 -21.59 -32.84
CA TYR A 56 -15.43 -20.27 -33.46
C TYR A 56 -13.99 -19.74 -33.50
N ILE A 57 -13.23 -19.91 -32.42
CA ILE A 57 -11.83 -19.48 -32.35
C ILE A 57 -10.94 -20.31 -33.28
N MET A 58 -11.24 -21.60 -33.45
CA MET A 58 -10.55 -22.46 -34.42
C MET A 58 -10.78 -22.01 -35.87
N GLN A 59 -11.94 -21.42 -36.17
CA GLN A 59 -12.35 -21.02 -37.51
C GLN A 59 -12.04 -19.56 -37.86
N ASN A 60 -11.75 -18.71 -36.86
CA ASN A 60 -11.61 -17.26 -37.04
C ASN A 60 -10.31 -16.75 -36.46
N LYS A 61 -9.53 -16.03 -37.27
CA LYS A 61 -8.27 -15.42 -36.84
C LYS A 61 -8.51 -14.27 -35.85
N ILE A 62 -7.71 -14.23 -34.79
CA ILE A 62 -7.69 -13.14 -33.81
C ILE A 62 -7.24 -11.85 -34.49
N LYS A 63 -7.89 -10.73 -34.15
CA LYS A 63 -7.52 -9.40 -34.65
C LYS A 63 -6.21 -8.92 -34.03
N ASP A 64 -5.40 -8.22 -34.80
CA ASP A 64 -4.12 -7.66 -34.34
C ASP A 64 -4.30 -6.76 -33.11
N GLY A 65 -3.40 -6.91 -32.13
CA GLY A 65 -3.42 -6.16 -30.86
C GLY A 65 -4.27 -6.78 -29.74
N TYR A 66 -4.99 -7.88 -29.99
CA TYR A 66 -5.75 -8.60 -28.96
C TYR A 66 -4.90 -9.72 -28.37
N SER A 67 -4.95 -9.92 -27.05
CA SER A 67 -4.43 -11.15 -26.46
C SER A 67 -5.39 -12.31 -26.68
N PHE A 68 -4.87 -13.54 -26.73
CA PHE A 68 -5.71 -14.74 -26.81
C PHE A 68 -6.75 -14.77 -25.68
N LYS A 69 -6.30 -14.56 -24.44
CA LYS A 69 -7.15 -14.49 -23.24
C LYS A 69 -8.28 -13.47 -23.41
N TYR A 70 -7.98 -12.25 -23.83
CA TYR A 70 -9.00 -11.23 -24.04
C TYR A 70 -10.00 -11.63 -25.14
N TYR A 71 -9.50 -12.14 -26.27
CA TYR A 71 -10.33 -12.52 -27.40
C TYR A 71 -11.30 -13.66 -27.07
N ILE A 72 -10.85 -14.72 -26.37
CA ILE A 72 -11.71 -15.85 -26.04
C ILE A 72 -12.87 -15.45 -25.11
N TYR A 73 -12.65 -14.57 -24.14
CA TYR A 73 -13.73 -14.04 -23.28
C TYR A 73 -14.70 -13.12 -24.04
N LEU A 74 -14.23 -12.39 -25.05
CA LEU A 74 -15.08 -11.57 -25.92
C LEU A 74 -16.03 -12.46 -26.74
N VAL A 75 -15.51 -13.53 -27.34
CA VAL A 75 -16.30 -14.52 -28.10
C VAL A 75 -17.29 -15.22 -27.18
N ALA A 76 -16.84 -15.65 -26.00
CA ALA A 76 -17.68 -16.31 -25.00
C ALA A 76 -18.90 -15.48 -24.62
N LYS A 77 -18.71 -14.18 -24.35
CA LYS A 77 -19.84 -13.29 -24.11
C LYS A 77 -20.78 -13.23 -25.32
N SER A 78 -20.24 -12.97 -26.51
CA SER A 78 -21.06 -12.79 -27.71
C SER A 78 -21.99 -13.98 -27.94
N ARG A 79 -21.44 -15.20 -27.84
CA ARG A 79 -22.20 -16.45 -27.97
C ARG A 79 -23.24 -16.63 -26.87
N ALA A 80 -22.88 -16.36 -25.61
CA ALA A 80 -23.81 -16.45 -24.49
C ALA A 80 -25.01 -15.49 -24.63
N TYR A 81 -24.77 -14.24 -25.02
CA TYR A 81 -25.84 -13.25 -25.22
C TYR A 81 -26.70 -13.55 -26.45
N ASN A 82 -26.11 -14.09 -27.52
CA ASN A 82 -26.87 -14.54 -28.69
C ASN A 82 -27.85 -15.66 -28.31
N GLN A 83 -27.41 -16.63 -27.51
CA GLN A 83 -28.28 -17.69 -27.00
C GLN A 83 -29.43 -17.13 -26.15
N ILE A 84 -29.14 -16.25 -25.19
CA ILE A 84 -30.17 -15.60 -24.36
C ILE A 84 -31.19 -14.84 -25.21
N ASN A 85 -30.72 -14.11 -26.23
CA ASN A 85 -31.60 -13.32 -27.10
C ASN A 85 -32.46 -14.21 -28.01
N MET A 86 -31.93 -15.34 -28.50
CA MET A 86 -32.70 -16.34 -29.24
C MET A 86 -33.78 -16.99 -28.37
N GLU A 87 -33.46 -17.26 -27.10
CA GLU A 87 -34.41 -17.81 -26.14
C GLU A 87 -35.49 -16.82 -25.77
N LYS A 88 -35.18 -15.56 -25.47
CA LYS A 88 -36.21 -14.53 -25.22
C LYS A 88 -37.23 -14.44 -26.36
N ARG A 89 -36.77 -14.52 -27.62
CA ARG A 89 -37.63 -14.56 -28.80
C ARG A 89 -38.45 -15.86 -28.91
N ARG A 90 -37.99 -16.98 -28.34
CA ARG A 90 -38.73 -18.25 -28.26
C ARG A 90 -39.70 -18.31 -27.07
N THR A 91 -39.37 -17.67 -25.94
CA THR A 91 -40.20 -17.68 -24.72
C THR A 91 -41.42 -16.76 -24.86
N GLU A 92 -41.31 -15.64 -25.59
CA GLU A 92 -42.46 -14.80 -25.99
C GLU A 92 -43.51 -15.56 -26.83
N ILE A 93 -43.15 -16.72 -27.40
CA ILE A 93 -44.04 -17.59 -28.19
C ILE A 93 -44.63 -18.75 -27.35
N ASN A 94 -44.03 -19.08 -26.19
CA ASN A 94 -44.27 -20.34 -25.48
C ASN A 94 -44.86 -20.23 -24.05
N GLU A 95 -45.45 -19.09 -23.64
CA GLU A 95 -46.15 -18.95 -22.33
C GLU A 95 -47.47 -19.75 -22.18
N LYS A 96 -47.53 -20.97 -22.75
CA LYS A 96 -48.49 -22.02 -22.37
C LYS A 96 -47.68 -23.25 -22.01
N TYR A 97 -47.85 -23.73 -20.78
CA TYR A 97 -47.42 -25.00 -20.18
C TYR A 97 -46.30 -24.96 -19.11
N ILE A 98 -46.79 -24.93 -17.86
CA ILE A 98 -46.45 -25.78 -16.70
C ILE A 98 -45.13 -25.55 -15.92
N VAL A 99 -45.32 -25.77 -14.62
CA VAL A 99 -44.57 -25.54 -13.38
C VAL A 99 -43.65 -26.72 -13.00
N ASN A 100 -42.66 -26.40 -12.16
CA ASN A 100 -41.81 -27.23 -11.29
C ASN A 100 -40.65 -28.03 -11.92
N GLU A 101 -39.42 -27.76 -11.46
CA GLU A 101 -38.78 -28.56 -10.40
C GLU A 101 -37.51 -27.88 -9.88
N SER A 102 -37.37 -27.85 -8.55
CA SER A 102 -36.16 -27.51 -7.82
C SER A 102 -35.12 -28.60 -7.97
N ILE A 103 -33.88 -28.28 -8.37
CA ILE A 103 -32.82 -29.29 -8.48
C ILE A 103 -31.53 -28.83 -7.77
N LYS A 104 -31.16 -29.63 -6.76
CA LYS A 104 -29.87 -29.69 -6.06
C LYS A 104 -28.76 -30.12 -7.04
N ILE A 105 -28.08 -29.19 -7.70
CA ILE A 105 -26.87 -29.49 -8.52
C ILE A 105 -25.71 -28.50 -8.23
N GLU A 106 -25.89 -27.46 -7.40
CA GLU A 106 -24.87 -26.44 -7.12
C GLU A 106 -23.54 -26.96 -6.52
N GLN A 107 -23.49 -28.20 -6.01
CA GLN A 107 -22.29 -28.74 -5.37
C GLN A 107 -21.28 -29.38 -6.34
N ASP A 108 -21.72 -30.02 -7.42
CA ASP A 108 -20.82 -30.88 -8.22
C ASP A 108 -19.89 -30.11 -9.18
N VAL A 109 -20.27 -28.90 -9.60
CA VAL A 109 -19.40 -28.06 -10.48
C VAL A 109 -18.33 -27.32 -9.68
N ALA A 110 -18.58 -27.07 -8.39
CA ALA A 110 -17.67 -26.35 -7.51
C ALA A 110 -16.51 -27.21 -6.99
N GLU A 111 -16.59 -28.54 -7.10
CA GLU A 111 -15.60 -29.49 -6.58
C GLU A 111 -14.50 -29.87 -7.58
N ILE A 112 -14.67 -29.63 -8.88
CA ILE A 112 -13.70 -30.11 -9.91
C ILE A 112 -12.45 -29.22 -10.03
N ILE A 113 -12.40 -28.07 -9.33
CA ILE A 113 -11.22 -27.19 -9.34
C ILE A 113 -10.79 -26.90 -7.90
N THR A 114 -9.91 -27.71 -7.32
CA THR A 114 -9.25 -27.30 -6.07
C THR A 114 -7.82 -27.78 -5.91
N LYS A 115 -6.92 -26.80 -5.70
CA LYS A 115 -5.93 -26.85 -4.63
C LYS A 115 -5.71 -25.43 -4.07
N ASN A 116 -6.53 -25.05 -3.07
CA ASN A 116 -6.27 -24.06 -1.99
C ASN A 116 -7.59 -23.71 -1.27
N GLU A 117 -7.70 -24.05 0.02
CA GLU A 117 -8.91 -23.88 0.85
C GLU A 117 -9.39 -22.41 0.96
N LYS A 118 -8.46 -21.44 0.95
CA LYS A 118 -8.79 -20.00 0.93
C LYS A 118 -9.47 -19.55 -0.37
N ARG A 119 -9.18 -20.22 -1.50
CA ARG A 119 -9.74 -19.88 -2.81
C ARG A 119 -11.21 -20.31 -2.93
N GLN A 120 -11.57 -21.43 -2.29
CA GLN A 120 -12.94 -21.95 -2.31
C GLN A 120 -13.93 -21.05 -1.57
N ALA A 121 -13.55 -20.54 -0.40
CA ALA A 121 -14.39 -19.60 0.35
C ALA A 121 -14.67 -18.31 -0.45
N ILE A 122 -13.66 -17.81 -1.17
CA ILE A 122 -13.75 -16.62 -2.01
C ILE A 122 -14.64 -16.88 -3.23
N ILE A 123 -14.44 -17.98 -3.96
CA ILE A 123 -15.27 -18.32 -5.13
C ILE A 123 -16.74 -18.53 -4.71
N THR A 124 -16.97 -19.23 -3.60
CA THR A 124 -18.33 -19.43 -3.07
C THR A 124 -19.00 -18.09 -2.73
N ALA A 125 -18.27 -17.16 -2.12
CA ALA A 125 -18.82 -15.84 -1.80
C ALA A 125 -19.00 -14.96 -3.04
N ILE A 126 -18.15 -15.09 -4.05
CA ILE A 126 -18.31 -14.44 -5.36
C ILE A 126 -19.56 -14.94 -6.08
N ASN A 127 -19.87 -16.24 -5.98
CA ASN A 127 -21.08 -16.83 -6.55
C ASN A 127 -22.39 -16.28 -5.96
N MET A 128 -22.33 -15.69 -4.77
CA MET A 128 -23.48 -15.05 -4.12
C MET A 128 -23.69 -13.58 -4.53
N LEU A 129 -22.80 -13.01 -5.33
CA LEU A 129 -22.97 -11.65 -5.87
C LEU A 129 -24.00 -11.62 -7.01
N ASP A 130 -24.63 -10.45 -7.19
CA ASP A 130 -25.35 -10.13 -8.43
C ASP A 130 -24.43 -10.33 -9.65
N ASP A 131 -25.00 -10.85 -10.74
CA ASP A 131 -24.24 -11.34 -11.87
C ASP A 131 -23.36 -10.27 -12.52
N ARG A 132 -23.75 -8.99 -12.45
CA ARG A 132 -22.95 -7.88 -12.96
C ARG A 132 -21.68 -7.66 -12.15
N TYR A 133 -21.74 -7.81 -10.82
CA TYR A 133 -20.57 -7.69 -9.94
C TYR A 133 -19.71 -8.95 -10.01
N LYS A 134 -20.35 -10.12 -10.06
CA LYS A 134 -19.69 -11.42 -10.19
C LYS A 134 -18.82 -11.49 -11.44
N ASN A 135 -19.38 -11.14 -12.59
CA ASN A 135 -18.67 -11.18 -13.86
C ASN A 135 -17.53 -10.14 -13.91
N ALA A 136 -17.77 -8.91 -13.44
CA ALA A 136 -16.71 -7.89 -13.38
C ALA A 136 -15.57 -8.28 -12.43
N MET A 137 -15.89 -8.88 -11.29
CA MET A 137 -14.88 -9.27 -10.31
C MET A 137 -14.15 -10.55 -10.71
N TYR A 138 -14.82 -11.51 -11.36
CA TYR A 138 -14.19 -12.69 -11.93
C TYR A 138 -13.16 -12.28 -12.99
N LEU A 139 -13.54 -11.45 -13.97
CA LEU A 139 -12.66 -11.03 -15.06
C LEU A 139 -11.43 -10.25 -14.57
N VAL A 140 -11.58 -9.35 -13.59
CA VAL A 140 -10.47 -8.51 -13.12
C VAL A 140 -9.65 -9.14 -11.99
N LYS A 141 -10.27 -9.88 -11.08
CA LYS A 141 -9.57 -10.41 -9.88
C LYS A 141 -9.18 -11.87 -9.97
N ILE A 142 -9.83 -12.66 -10.83
CA ILE A 142 -9.50 -14.06 -11.02
C ILE A 142 -8.75 -14.25 -12.34
N GLU A 143 -9.23 -13.63 -13.42
CA GLU A 143 -8.62 -13.75 -14.75
C GLU A 143 -7.59 -12.64 -15.06
N GLU A 144 -7.49 -11.64 -14.17
CA GLU A 144 -6.53 -10.54 -14.21
C GLU A 144 -6.56 -9.72 -15.51
N LEU A 145 -7.73 -9.65 -16.16
CA LEU A 145 -7.95 -8.78 -17.32
C LEU A 145 -7.95 -7.31 -16.89
N THR A 146 -7.49 -6.44 -17.79
CA THR A 146 -7.48 -5.00 -17.53
C THR A 146 -8.91 -4.46 -17.42
N TYR A 147 -9.08 -3.31 -16.77
CA TYR A 147 -10.39 -2.64 -16.71
C TYR A 147 -10.93 -2.30 -18.10
N GLN A 148 -10.04 -2.02 -19.06
CA GLN A 148 -10.40 -1.72 -20.45
C GLN A 148 -10.86 -2.97 -21.20
N GLU A 149 -10.12 -4.08 -21.11
CA GLU A 149 -10.55 -5.37 -21.70
C GLU A 149 -11.86 -5.83 -21.06
N THR A 150 -11.99 -5.68 -19.75
CA THR A 150 -13.22 -6.03 -19.01
C THR A 150 -14.39 -5.14 -19.40
N SER A 151 -14.18 -3.85 -19.63
CA SER A 151 -15.26 -2.94 -20.06
C SER A 151 -15.75 -3.30 -21.45
N GLN A 152 -14.84 -3.66 -22.35
CA GLN A 152 -15.17 -4.14 -23.68
C GLN A 152 -15.88 -5.51 -23.64
N ILE A 153 -15.39 -6.45 -22.82
CA ILE A 153 -16.09 -7.71 -22.56
C ILE A 153 -17.46 -7.39 -22.03
N LEU A 154 -17.65 -6.73 -20.90
CA LEU A 154 -18.98 -6.54 -20.32
C LEU A 154 -19.90 -5.62 -21.14
N GLY A 155 -19.37 -4.81 -22.06
CA GLY A 155 -20.15 -3.82 -22.81
C GLY A 155 -20.56 -2.64 -21.92
N GLU A 156 -19.68 -2.29 -20.99
CA GLU A 156 -19.88 -1.27 -19.96
C GLU A 156 -18.80 -0.17 -20.11
N SER A 157 -19.00 1.00 -19.52
CA SER A 157 -17.93 2.01 -19.49
C SER A 157 -16.81 1.58 -18.54
N ILE A 158 -15.55 1.97 -18.80
CA ILE A 158 -14.42 1.69 -17.89
C ILE A 158 -14.74 2.19 -16.47
N GLN A 159 -15.37 3.36 -16.36
CA GLN A 159 -15.79 3.92 -15.09
C GLN A 159 -16.86 3.04 -14.42
N ASN A 160 -17.81 2.51 -15.18
CA ASN A 160 -18.81 1.61 -14.64
C ASN A 160 -18.17 0.29 -14.18
N VAL A 161 -17.19 -0.28 -14.91
CA VAL A 161 -16.46 -1.48 -14.45
C VAL A 161 -15.73 -1.24 -13.13
N LYS A 162 -15.05 -0.10 -12.98
CA LYS A 162 -14.44 0.29 -11.69
C LYS A 162 -15.49 0.38 -10.58
N ASN A 163 -16.65 0.96 -10.87
CA ASN A 163 -17.77 1.04 -9.94
C ASN A 163 -18.36 -0.34 -9.59
N LEU A 164 -18.53 -1.23 -10.57
CA LEU A 164 -19.03 -2.60 -10.39
C LEU A 164 -18.08 -3.41 -9.51
N ILE A 165 -16.76 -3.25 -9.67
CA ILE A 165 -15.76 -3.95 -8.86
C ILE A 165 -15.71 -3.37 -7.44
N HIS A 166 -15.78 -2.04 -7.31
CA HIS A 166 -15.82 -1.40 -6.00
C HIS A 166 -17.08 -1.82 -5.22
N ARG A 167 -18.25 -1.79 -5.86
CA ARG A 167 -19.52 -2.24 -5.29
C ARG A 167 -19.51 -3.74 -5.03
N GLY A 168 -18.97 -4.54 -5.95
CA GLY A 168 -18.78 -5.98 -5.82
C GLY A 168 -17.91 -6.35 -4.63
N LYS A 169 -16.82 -5.63 -4.35
CA LYS A 169 -16.01 -5.79 -3.14
C LYS A 169 -16.80 -5.47 -1.87
N LYS A 170 -17.61 -4.41 -1.89
CA LYS A 170 -18.45 -4.01 -0.76
C LYS A 170 -19.53 -5.07 -0.47
N GLU A 171 -20.18 -5.59 -1.50
CA GLU A 171 -21.17 -6.66 -1.40
C GLU A 171 -20.52 -7.99 -1.01
N LEU A 172 -19.34 -8.32 -1.54
CA LEU A 172 -18.61 -9.52 -1.15
C LEU A 172 -18.22 -9.45 0.33
N ARG A 173 -17.76 -8.28 0.79
CA ARG A 173 -17.49 -8.05 2.22
C ARG A 173 -18.76 -8.22 3.05
N LYS A 174 -19.91 -7.72 2.61
CA LYS A 174 -21.19 -7.96 3.27
C LYS A 174 -21.59 -9.44 3.27
N ILE A 175 -21.37 -10.18 2.19
CA ILE A 175 -21.67 -11.62 2.08
C ILE A 175 -20.75 -12.43 2.99
N LEU A 176 -19.45 -12.10 3.04
CA LEU A 176 -18.48 -12.75 3.91
C LEU A 176 -18.78 -12.46 5.39
N ILE A 177 -19.14 -11.21 5.72
CA ILE A 177 -19.66 -10.86 7.04
C ILE A 177 -20.98 -11.59 7.31
N ARG A 178 -21.89 -11.65 6.31
CA ARG A 178 -23.21 -12.29 6.42
C ARG A 178 -23.13 -13.80 6.61
N LYS A 179 -22.16 -14.49 6.00
CA LYS A 179 -21.89 -15.90 6.28
C LYS A 179 -21.43 -16.10 7.72
N GLY A 180 -20.71 -15.13 8.31
CA GLY A 180 -20.47 -15.07 9.76
C GLY A 180 -21.65 -14.52 10.58
N PHE A 181 -22.70 -14.00 9.93
CA PHE A 181 -23.88 -13.34 10.53
C PHE A 181 -25.14 -14.20 10.50
N ASP A 182 -25.24 -15.17 9.59
CA ASP A 182 -26.41 -16.05 9.47
C ASP A 182 -26.50 -17.04 10.63
N GLU A 183 -25.42 -17.21 11.39
CA GLU A 183 -25.40 -17.87 12.71
C GLU A 183 -26.01 -17.02 13.85
N MET A 184 -26.31 -15.74 13.64
CA MET A 184 -26.85 -14.84 14.67
C MET A 184 -28.40 -14.74 14.65
N ASN A 185 -29.00 -14.47 15.81
CA ASN A 185 -30.46 -14.42 16.01
C ASN A 185 -31.14 -13.14 15.46
N LYS A 186 -32.46 -13.23 15.19
CA LYS A 186 -33.25 -12.23 14.43
C LYS A 186 -33.18 -10.79 14.95
N VAL A 187 -33.04 -10.57 16.26
CA VAL A 187 -32.99 -9.22 16.87
C VAL A 187 -31.67 -8.51 16.54
N SER A 188 -30.56 -9.25 16.56
CA SER A 188 -29.22 -8.76 16.18
C SER A 188 -29.15 -8.35 14.71
N LYS A 189 -29.94 -9.00 13.83
CA LYS A 189 -30.04 -8.65 12.41
C LYS A 189 -30.74 -7.29 12.18
N VAL A 190 -31.73 -6.94 13.00
CA VAL A 190 -32.48 -5.68 12.88
C VAL A 190 -31.64 -4.48 13.33
N ILE A 191 -30.85 -4.63 14.39
CA ILE A 191 -30.00 -3.55 14.95
C ILE A 191 -28.88 -3.15 13.97
N ILE A 192 -28.27 -4.13 13.29
CA ILE A 192 -27.20 -3.86 12.31
C ILE A 192 -27.71 -3.26 11.00
N ILE A 193 -28.94 -3.58 10.57
CA ILE A 193 -29.60 -2.91 9.44
C ILE A 193 -29.84 -1.42 9.76
N MET A 194 -30.29 -1.12 10.98
CA MET A 194 -30.48 0.27 11.45
C MET A 194 -29.15 1.03 11.53
N LEU A 195 -28.07 0.38 12.01
CA LEU A 195 -26.71 0.95 12.07
C LEU A 195 -26.11 1.20 10.67
N CYS A 196 -26.41 0.39 9.66
CA CYS A 196 -25.90 0.59 8.30
C CYS A 196 -26.59 1.75 7.56
N ILE A 197 -27.87 2.00 7.86
CA ILE A 197 -28.64 3.10 7.26
C ILE A 197 -28.17 4.45 7.82
N SER A 198 -27.80 4.53 9.12
CA SER A 198 -27.23 5.74 9.72
C SER A 198 -25.81 6.04 9.19
N VAL A 199 -24.98 5.02 8.97
CA VAL A 199 -23.63 5.15 8.37
C VAL A 199 -23.68 5.62 6.91
N LEU A 200 -24.72 5.29 6.14
CA LEU A 200 -24.89 5.77 4.76
C LEU A 200 -25.22 7.27 4.69
N LEU A 201 -25.93 7.80 5.69
CA LEU A 201 -26.26 9.23 5.78
C LEU A 201 -25.09 10.08 6.29
N ALA A 202 -24.28 9.56 7.23
CA ALA A 202 -23.07 10.24 7.72
C ALA A 202 -21.86 10.11 6.76
N GLY A 203 -21.74 8.96 6.07
CA GLY A 203 -20.64 8.66 5.17
C GLY A 203 -20.59 9.53 3.91
N GLY A 204 -21.72 10.09 3.46
CA GLY A 204 -21.77 11.03 2.34
C GLY A 204 -21.08 12.36 2.66
N VAL A 205 -21.27 12.87 3.88
CA VAL A 205 -20.71 14.15 4.35
C VAL A 205 -19.25 14.01 4.77
N TYR A 206 -18.89 12.91 5.45
CA TYR A 206 -17.51 12.61 5.84
C TYR A 206 -16.61 12.30 4.65
N ALA A 207 -17.11 11.60 3.63
CA ALA A 207 -16.36 11.38 2.39
C ALA A 207 -16.08 12.69 1.65
N THR A 208 -17.05 13.62 1.59
CA THR A 208 -16.81 14.93 0.98
C THR A 208 -15.81 15.78 1.75
N MET A 209 -15.80 15.74 3.10
CA MET A 209 -14.82 16.47 3.90
C MET A 209 -13.40 15.85 3.82
N LYS A 210 -13.28 14.51 3.81
CA LYS A 210 -11.99 13.81 3.69
C LYS A 210 -11.40 13.88 2.28
N ILE A 211 -12.24 14.06 1.25
CA ILE A 211 -11.78 14.34 -0.12
C ILE A 211 -11.21 15.76 -0.24
N ILE A 212 -11.68 16.72 0.56
CA ILE A 212 -11.23 18.12 0.54
C ILE A 212 -9.89 18.32 1.28
N GLU A 213 -9.57 17.51 2.30
CA GLU A 213 -8.28 17.58 3.03
C GLU A 213 -7.15 16.70 2.44
N GLY A 214 -7.45 15.87 1.44
CA GLY A 214 -6.61 14.72 1.07
C GLY A 214 -5.49 14.92 0.05
N PHE A 215 -5.15 16.14 -0.40
CA PHE A 215 -4.38 16.28 -1.66
C PHE A 215 -3.01 16.96 -1.65
N THR A 216 -2.42 17.34 -0.51
CA THR A 216 -1.03 17.85 -0.50
C THR A 216 -0.24 17.41 0.74
N GLY A 217 0.83 16.62 0.55
CA GLY A 217 1.97 16.60 1.48
C GLY A 217 2.26 15.33 2.30
N LYS A 218 1.42 14.28 2.31
CA LYS A 218 1.70 13.09 3.13
C LYS A 218 2.59 12.08 2.40
N ALA A 219 3.70 11.73 3.02
CA ALA A 219 4.60 10.68 2.55
C ALA A 219 4.85 9.72 3.70
N GLN A 220 4.43 8.47 3.54
CA GLN A 220 4.49 7.49 4.61
C GLN A 220 5.95 7.17 4.95
N ILE A 221 6.34 7.43 6.20
CA ILE A 221 7.63 7.00 6.72
C ILE A 221 7.66 5.47 6.75
N THR A 222 8.74 4.86 6.25
CA THR A 222 9.00 3.44 6.37
C THR A 222 10.19 3.20 7.29
N PRO A 223 10.15 2.17 8.14
CA PRO A 223 11.22 1.90 9.10
C PRO A 223 12.50 1.33 8.49
N THR A 224 12.42 0.75 7.29
CA THR A 224 13.55 0.02 6.72
C THR A 224 13.87 0.45 5.29
N TYR A 225 15.16 0.44 4.98
CA TYR A 225 15.73 0.68 3.66
C TYR A 225 15.50 -0.51 2.70
N THR A 226 15.24 -1.69 3.27
CA THR A 226 15.16 -2.99 2.60
C THR A 226 13.73 -3.41 2.27
N SER A 227 12.70 -2.78 2.85
CA SER A 227 11.29 -3.05 2.53
C SER A 227 10.99 -2.78 1.05
N LYS A 228 10.25 -3.70 0.42
CA LYS A 228 9.87 -3.58 -0.99
C LYS A 228 8.89 -2.42 -1.20
N LEU A 229 9.08 -1.69 -2.30
CA LEU A 229 8.14 -0.68 -2.78
C LEU A 229 7.18 -1.37 -3.78
N SER A 230 5.88 -1.33 -3.51
CA SER A 230 4.83 -1.79 -4.43
C SER A 230 4.39 -0.68 -5.37
N THR A 231 3.85 -1.05 -6.53
CA THR A 231 3.33 -0.10 -7.54
C THR A 231 2.06 0.64 -7.10
N ILE A 232 1.46 0.24 -5.97
CA ILE A 232 0.29 0.88 -5.35
C ILE A 232 0.72 1.76 -4.16
N ASP A 233 1.99 1.71 -3.76
CA ASP A 233 2.48 2.50 -2.65
C ASP A 233 2.39 4.00 -2.99
N SER A 234 1.95 4.80 -2.00
CA SER A 234 2.01 6.26 -2.06
C SER A 234 3.46 6.76 -1.94
N ASN A 235 3.65 8.08 -1.85
CA ASN A 235 4.94 8.66 -1.47
C ASN A 235 5.45 7.96 -0.19
N LYS A 236 6.62 7.32 -0.25
CA LYS A 236 7.28 6.67 0.89
C LYS A 236 8.62 7.34 1.15
N VAL A 237 8.99 7.47 2.42
CA VAL A 237 10.29 8.04 2.81
C VAL A 237 10.95 7.18 3.88
N TRP A 238 12.25 6.96 3.75
CA TRP A 238 13.06 6.30 4.75
C TRP A 238 14.15 7.26 5.25
N VAL A 239 14.38 7.27 6.56
CA VAL A 239 15.49 7.98 7.20
C VAL A 239 16.09 7.09 8.28
N GLY A 240 17.42 6.98 8.31
CA GLY A 240 18.13 6.04 9.18
C GLY A 240 18.15 6.39 10.68
N THR A 241 17.52 7.47 11.14
CA THR A 241 17.52 7.87 12.57
C THR A 241 16.90 6.80 13.46
N PHE A 242 15.84 6.11 13.00
CA PHE A 242 15.25 5.01 13.76
C PHE A 242 16.20 3.81 13.85
N ASN A 243 16.95 3.49 12.79
CA ASN A 243 18.00 2.49 12.84
C ASN A 243 19.07 2.85 13.90
N LEU A 244 19.43 4.13 14.06
CA LEU A 244 20.42 4.54 15.05
C LEU A 244 20.01 4.24 16.49
N VAL A 245 18.75 4.52 16.85
CA VAL A 245 18.23 4.23 18.20
C VAL A 245 17.94 2.75 18.39
N TRP A 246 17.47 2.05 17.34
CA TRP A 246 17.29 0.61 17.39
C TRP A 246 18.61 -0.14 17.61
N ASN A 247 19.66 0.28 16.92
CA ASN A 247 20.98 -0.33 17.05
C ASN A 247 21.54 -0.19 18.46
N ASP A 248 21.41 0.99 19.08
CA ASP A 248 21.83 1.19 20.47
C ASP A 248 20.98 0.37 21.43
N PHE A 249 19.67 0.30 21.18
CA PHE A 249 18.77 -0.49 22.00
C PHE A 249 19.17 -1.97 21.97
N MET A 250 19.46 -2.48 20.77
CA MET A 250 19.93 -3.84 20.55
C MET A 250 21.29 -4.10 21.21
N ASN A 251 22.25 -3.20 21.02
CA ASN A 251 23.65 -3.42 21.39
C ASN A 251 23.92 -3.14 22.87
N ASP A 252 23.36 -2.05 23.40
CA ASP A 252 23.76 -1.51 24.69
C ASP A 252 22.75 -1.84 25.80
N VAL A 253 21.46 -1.91 25.45
CA VAL A 253 20.37 -2.14 26.40
C VAL A 253 20.00 -3.61 26.47
N ILE A 254 19.60 -4.19 25.33
CA ILE A 254 19.16 -5.58 25.22
C ILE A 254 20.36 -6.54 25.14
N LYS A 255 21.47 -6.10 24.55
CA LYS A 255 22.71 -6.89 24.33
C LYS A 255 22.46 -8.15 23.51
N GLY A 256 21.61 -8.03 22.50
CA GLY A 256 21.17 -9.12 21.65
C GLY A 256 20.03 -8.67 20.73
N LYS A 257 19.59 -9.56 19.85
CA LYS A 257 18.45 -9.29 18.96
C LYS A 257 17.22 -8.95 19.78
N VAL A 258 16.46 -7.97 19.31
CA VAL A 258 15.16 -7.65 19.90
C VAL A 258 14.14 -8.63 19.33
N GLU A 259 13.67 -9.54 20.17
CA GLU A 259 12.63 -10.52 19.84
C GLU A 259 11.52 -10.41 20.88
N PHE A 260 10.27 -10.59 20.49
CA PHE A 260 9.14 -10.43 21.40
C PHE A 260 8.61 -11.77 21.93
N GLU A 261 8.18 -11.79 23.19
CA GLU A 261 7.63 -12.99 23.85
C GLU A 261 6.36 -13.50 23.19
N ASP A 262 5.54 -12.59 22.65
CA ASP A 262 4.23 -12.87 22.05
C ASP A 262 4.28 -13.29 20.56
N GLY A 263 5.45 -13.32 19.93
CA GLY A 263 5.62 -13.78 18.55
C GLY A 263 6.62 -12.97 17.74
N GLU A 264 6.75 -13.30 16.46
CA GLU A 264 7.65 -12.59 15.54
C GLU A 264 7.14 -11.18 15.21
N SER A 265 8.07 -10.31 14.82
CA SER A 265 7.80 -8.99 14.24
C SER A 265 8.65 -8.89 12.98
N GLU A 266 8.01 -8.74 11.82
CA GLU A 266 8.72 -8.58 10.55
C GLU A 266 9.59 -7.32 10.58
N LEU A 267 9.06 -6.25 11.20
CA LEU A 267 9.77 -5.02 11.43
C LEU A 267 11.03 -5.21 12.30
N ALA A 268 10.89 -5.81 13.48
CA ALA A 268 12.03 -6.06 14.36
C ALA A 268 13.06 -6.97 13.68
N ASN A 269 12.62 -7.97 12.92
CA ASN A 269 13.50 -8.86 12.17
C ASN A 269 14.34 -8.11 11.13
N GLU A 270 13.78 -7.15 10.41
CA GLU A 270 14.53 -6.30 9.48
C GLU A 270 15.48 -5.35 10.22
N LEU A 271 15.03 -4.70 11.29
CA LEU A 271 15.86 -3.77 12.05
C LEU A 271 17.04 -4.47 12.76
N ASN A 272 16.83 -5.70 13.24
CA ASN A 272 17.88 -6.56 13.82
C ASN A 272 19.02 -6.90 12.84
N LYS A 273 18.85 -6.65 11.53
CA LYS A 273 19.94 -6.81 10.55
C LYS A 273 20.96 -5.68 10.60
N GLN A 274 20.63 -4.55 11.25
CA GLN A 274 21.48 -3.36 11.35
C GLN A 274 22.00 -2.89 9.99
N SER A 275 21.15 -2.90 8.96
CA SER A 275 21.55 -2.55 7.58
C SER A 275 21.98 -1.08 7.41
N PHE A 276 21.82 -0.25 8.43
CA PHE A 276 22.29 1.13 8.47
C PHE A 276 22.83 1.46 9.88
N THR A 277 23.99 2.10 9.92
CA THR A 277 24.73 2.43 11.14
C THR A 277 25.30 3.85 11.06
N ALA A 278 25.80 4.37 12.18
CA ALA A 278 26.27 5.75 12.29
C ALA A 278 27.53 6.07 11.46
N ASP A 279 28.31 5.04 11.08
CA ASP A 279 29.46 5.13 10.18
C ASP A 279 29.09 5.62 8.76
N GLN A 280 27.82 5.49 8.37
CA GLN A 280 27.29 6.02 7.12
C GLN A 280 26.99 7.53 7.19
N LEU A 281 27.17 8.16 8.34
CA LEU A 281 26.89 9.57 8.58
C LEU A 281 28.13 10.31 9.06
N SER A 282 28.29 11.56 8.62
CA SER A 282 29.29 12.45 9.20
C SER A 282 28.95 12.73 10.66
N GLU A 283 29.97 12.72 11.53
CA GLU A 283 29.81 12.91 12.98
C GLU A 283 29.06 14.21 13.31
N ASN A 284 29.24 15.26 12.51
CA ASN A 284 28.58 16.55 12.71
C ASN A 284 27.10 16.59 12.30
N SER A 285 26.59 15.54 11.64
CA SER A 285 25.24 15.53 11.04
C SER A 285 24.20 14.86 11.92
N TYR A 286 24.60 14.10 12.93
CA TYR A 286 23.66 13.47 13.84
C TYR A 286 24.03 13.72 15.31
N PHE A 287 23.02 13.72 16.17
CA PHE A 287 23.15 13.68 17.61
C PHE A 287 22.43 12.42 18.08
N LYS A 288 23.03 11.66 18.99
CA LYS A 288 22.37 10.53 19.64
C LYS A 288 22.82 10.39 21.07
N ILE A 289 21.91 9.99 21.93
CA ILE A 289 22.15 9.78 23.36
C ILE A 289 21.14 8.77 23.89
N GLN A 290 21.54 8.04 24.91
CA GLN A 290 20.68 7.12 25.62
C GLN A 290 20.91 7.20 27.13
N GLY A 291 19.93 6.80 27.91
CA GLY A 291 20.05 6.73 29.36
C GLY A 291 18.73 6.47 30.06
N GLN A 292 18.75 6.45 31.39
CA GLN A 292 17.53 6.32 32.18
C GLN A 292 16.67 7.58 32.09
N ALA A 293 15.36 7.39 32.04
CA ALA A 293 14.36 8.45 32.02
C ALA A 293 14.12 9.06 33.42
N ASN A 294 15.16 9.14 34.26
CA ASN A 294 15.03 9.47 35.67
C ASN A 294 15.23 10.98 35.88
N GLY A 295 14.14 11.74 35.79
CA GLY A 295 14.13 13.19 35.99
C GLY A 295 14.66 13.98 34.79
N GLU A 296 15.01 15.25 35.02
CA GLU A 296 15.33 16.19 33.93
C GLU A 296 16.76 16.08 33.35
N ASP A 297 17.66 15.29 33.95
CA ASP A 297 19.06 15.27 33.52
C ASP A 297 19.23 14.81 32.06
N LEU A 298 18.64 13.66 31.69
CA LEU A 298 18.69 13.18 30.31
C LEU A 298 17.91 14.09 29.36
N LYS A 299 16.74 14.60 29.79
CA LYS A 299 15.95 15.58 29.04
C LYS A 299 16.78 16.81 28.68
N ASN A 300 17.43 17.41 29.67
CA ASN A 300 18.28 18.58 29.52
C ASN A 300 19.52 18.28 28.67
N LYS A 301 20.13 17.10 28.80
CA LYS A 301 21.24 16.67 27.94
C LYS A 301 20.83 16.57 26.48
N ILE A 302 19.63 16.02 26.19
CA ILE A 302 19.12 15.97 24.82
C ILE A 302 18.89 17.39 24.30
N GLN A 303 18.14 18.21 25.04
CA GLN A 303 17.80 19.59 24.62
C GLN A 303 19.05 20.44 24.41
N ASN A 304 19.99 20.44 25.36
CA ASN A 304 21.25 21.17 25.24
C ASN A 304 22.11 20.60 24.11
N GLY A 305 22.16 19.28 23.94
CA GLY A 305 22.95 18.63 22.89
C GLY A 305 22.48 19.00 21.48
N ILE A 306 21.17 18.92 21.20
CA ILE A 306 20.63 19.32 19.90
C ILE A 306 20.67 20.84 19.70
N LYS A 307 20.50 21.63 20.77
CA LYS A 307 20.59 23.09 20.70
C LYS A 307 22.01 23.53 20.38
N GLN A 308 23.00 22.93 21.03
CA GLN A 308 24.42 23.20 20.79
C GLN A 308 24.84 22.73 19.39
N LYS A 309 24.42 21.53 18.97
CA LYS A 309 24.89 20.93 17.72
C LYS A 309 24.20 21.48 16.48
N PHE A 310 22.90 21.76 16.58
CA PHE A 310 22.04 22.05 15.44
C PHE A 310 21.26 23.38 15.54
N ASN A 311 21.33 24.04 16.70
CA ASN A 311 20.45 25.17 17.06
C ASN A 311 18.96 24.82 16.98
N GLU A 312 18.61 23.55 17.22
CA GLU A 312 17.25 23.04 17.11
C GLU A 312 16.60 22.78 18.47
N ASN A 313 15.27 22.65 18.45
CA ASN A 313 14.49 22.07 19.53
C ASN A 313 13.90 20.73 19.05
N SER A 314 13.64 19.84 20.00
CA SER A 314 13.03 18.53 19.72
C SER A 314 11.51 18.65 19.62
N GLN A 315 10.92 17.90 18.70
CA GLN A 315 9.47 17.72 18.56
C GLN A 315 8.94 16.54 19.39
N LEU A 316 9.82 15.63 19.80
CA LEU A 316 9.45 14.39 20.50
C LEU A 316 9.73 14.43 22.01
N ILE A 317 10.53 15.38 22.49
CA ILE A 317 11.02 15.39 23.88
C ILE A 317 9.91 15.43 24.94
N ASP A 318 8.83 16.16 24.68
CA ASP A 318 7.72 16.31 25.63
C ASP A 318 6.72 15.15 25.57
N ARG A 319 6.93 14.19 24.65
CA ARG A 319 6.13 12.94 24.59
C ARG A 319 6.69 11.83 25.46
N ILE A 320 7.88 12.02 26.02
CA ILE A 320 8.56 11.01 26.84
C ILE A 320 8.13 11.17 28.30
N ASP A 321 7.84 10.05 28.96
CA ASP A 321 7.55 10.03 30.39
C ASP A 321 8.85 10.09 31.21
N TRP A 322 9.28 11.31 31.55
CA TRP A 322 10.50 11.59 32.31
C TRP A 322 10.41 11.31 33.81
N ASN A 323 9.27 10.82 34.29
CA ASN A 323 9.05 10.47 35.69
C ASN A 323 9.10 8.95 35.92
N ASP A 324 9.35 8.16 34.88
CA ASP A 324 9.50 6.71 35.02
C ASP A 324 10.90 6.34 35.51
N SER A 325 10.99 6.02 36.81
CA SER A 325 12.24 5.58 37.46
C SER A 325 12.86 4.31 36.84
N ASN A 326 12.06 3.55 36.08
CA ASN A 326 12.44 2.34 35.37
C ASN A 326 12.53 2.55 33.85
N GLY A 327 12.28 3.77 33.39
CA GLY A 327 12.32 4.15 31.99
C GLY A 327 13.75 4.23 31.46
N TYR A 328 13.92 3.90 30.19
CA TYR A 328 15.15 3.98 29.43
C TYR A 328 14.86 4.55 28.05
N VAL A 329 15.50 5.66 27.75
CA VAL A 329 15.24 6.45 26.54
C VAL A 329 16.46 6.38 25.64
N LEU A 330 16.22 6.13 24.37
CA LEU A 330 17.19 6.22 23.29
C LEU A 330 16.70 7.27 22.31
N TYR A 331 17.53 8.27 22.04
CA TYR A 331 17.18 9.41 21.21
C TYR A 331 18.21 9.62 20.13
N ALA A 332 17.76 9.92 18.91
CA ALA A 332 18.62 10.39 17.82
C ALA A 332 17.95 11.52 17.03
N MET A 333 18.77 12.48 16.60
CA MET A 333 18.39 13.52 15.64
C MET A 333 19.42 13.54 14.51
N LEU A 334 18.95 13.52 13.26
CA LEU A 334 19.73 13.82 12.06
C LEU A 334 19.32 15.20 11.57
N LYS A 335 20.31 16.07 11.31
CA LYS A 335 20.10 17.33 10.60
C LYS A 335 21.19 17.51 9.55
N LYS A 336 20.77 17.75 8.31
CA LYS A 336 21.65 18.23 7.24
C LYS A 336 20.96 19.32 6.44
N GLU A 337 21.76 20.28 6.00
CA GLU A 337 21.40 21.30 5.04
C GLU A 337 22.49 21.30 3.98
N PHE A 338 22.09 21.46 2.72
CA PHE A 338 23.03 21.50 1.60
C PHE A 338 22.54 22.47 0.54
N ASN A 339 23.48 23.05 -0.17
CA ASN A 339 23.27 24.02 -1.23
C ASN A 339 23.91 23.50 -2.52
N PHE A 340 23.23 23.64 -3.64
CA PHE A 340 23.85 23.39 -4.93
C PHE A 340 25.02 24.35 -5.16
N LEU A 341 25.99 23.94 -6.00
CA LEU A 341 27.13 24.81 -6.34
C LEU A 341 26.62 26.15 -6.88
N GLU A 342 25.57 26.09 -7.70
CA GLU A 342 24.87 27.24 -8.29
C GLU A 342 23.36 27.06 -8.15
N PRO A 343 22.57 28.10 -7.79
CA PRO A 343 21.12 27.97 -7.77
C PRO A 343 20.54 27.65 -9.15
N PHE A 344 19.61 26.69 -9.22
CA PHE A 344 18.87 26.41 -10.43
C PHE A 344 17.85 27.50 -10.75
N SER A 345 17.51 27.63 -12.04
CA SER A 345 16.48 28.56 -12.49
C SER A 345 15.08 28.06 -12.12
N THR A 346 14.20 28.98 -11.75
CA THR A 346 12.75 28.75 -11.58
C THR A 346 11.93 29.28 -12.77
N ALA A 347 12.60 29.88 -13.77
CA ALA A 347 11.95 30.48 -14.95
C ALA A 347 11.28 29.44 -15.87
N MET A 348 11.58 28.14 -15.69
CA MET A 348 10.89 27.03 -16.35
C MET A 348 9.44 26.87 -15.91
N GLY A 349 9.01 27.57 -14.85
CA GLY A 349 7.62 27.68 -14.41
C GLY A 349 7.13 26.44 -13.67
N SER A 350 6.16 25.75 -14.27
CA SER A 350 5.48 24.60 -13.67
C SER A 350 5.36 23.45 -14.66
N MET A 351 5.18 22.24 -14.15
CA MET A 351 5.02 21.02 -14.96
C MET A 351 3.87 20.16 -14.45
N ASN A 352 3.35 19.29 -15.31
CA ASN A 352 2.41 18.24 -14.88
C ASN A 352 3.21 17.06 -14.34
N PHE A 353 2.65 16.32 -13.38
CA PHE A 353 3.26 15.12 -12.82
C PHE A 353 2.30 13.94 -12.96
N ASN A 354 2.76 12.82 -13.55
CA ASN A 354 1.99 11.59 -13.75
C ASN A 354 0.56 11.81 -14.31
N ASN A 355 0.43 12.55 -15.42
CA ASN A 355 -0.85 12.88 -16.06
C ASN A 355 -1.84 13.63 -15.15
N SER A 356 -1.39 14.24 -14.06
CA SER A 356 -2.20 15.12 -13.22
C SER A 356 -2.53 16.42 -13.95
N GLU A 357 -3.76 16.91 -13.75
CA GLU A 357 -4.18 18.24 -14.18
C GLU A 357 -3.56 19.35 -13.30
N THR A 358 -3.08 19.00 -12.10
CA THR A 358 -2.40 19.93 -11.20
C THR A 358 -0.98 20.20 -11.68
N ARG A 359 -0.69 21.49 -11.89
CA ARG A 359 0.66 21.96 -12.22
C ARG A 359 1.49 22.12 -10.94
N ILE A 360 2.67 21.54 -10.92
CA ILE A 360 3.62 21.64 -9.80
C ILE A 360 4.79 22.54 -10.15
N LYS A 361 5.29 23.27 -9.16
CA LYS A 361 6.48 24.11 -9.32
C LYS A 361 7.70 23.24 -9.59
N CYS A 362 8.53 23.65 -10.54
CA CYS A 362 9.79 22.97 -10.84
C CYS A 362 10.95 23.96 -10.94
N PHE A 363 12.16 23.45 -10.75
CA PHE A 363 13.41 24.15 -11.00
C PHE A 363 14.28 23.33 -11.95
N GLY A 364 15.28 23.96 -12.56
CA GLY A 364 16.16 23.26 -13.47
C GLY A 364 17.10 24.13 -14.28
N VAL A 365 17.59 23.57 -15.37
CA VAL A 365 18.52 24.19 -16.31
C VAL A 365 18.25 23.69 -17.72
N ASP A 366 18.32 24.61 -18.69
CA ASP A 366 18.25 24.32 -20.13
C ASP A 366 19.21 25.25 -20.89
N SER A 367 19.29 25.07 -22.21
CA SER A 367 20.14 25.87 -23.11
C SER A 367 19.93 27.39 -23.04
N SER A 368 18.75 27.83 -22.57
CA SER A 368 18.31 29.23 -22.55
C SER A 368 18.31 29.88 -21.17
N ASN A 369 18.37 29.08 -20.09
CA ASN A 369 18.16 29.54 -18.72
C ASN A 369 19.28 29.07 -17.78
N ASN A 370 20.08 30.02 -17.29
CA ASN A 370 21.14 29.81 -16.30
C ASN A 370 22.07 28.62 -16.65
N PRO A 371 22.84 28.70 -17.75
CA PRO A 371 23.69 27.60 -18.23
C PRO A 371 24.81 27.26 -17.24
N ILE A 372 25.10 28.11 -16.25
CA ILE A 372 26.13 27.89 -15.23
C ILE A 372 25.69 26.79 -14.25
N ALA A 373 24.38 26.68 -13.96
CA ALA A 373 23.84 25.65 -13.08
C ALA A 373 23.97 24.22 -13.64
N SER A 374 24.32 24.06 -14.93
CA SER A 374 24.65 22.75 -15.52
C SER A 374 25.83 22.07 -14.82
N LYS A 375 26.74 22.85 -14.22
CA LYS A 375 27.88 22.34 -13.42
C LYS A 375 27.46 21.54 -12.19
N ASN A 376 26.23 21.76 -11.70
CA ASN A 376 25.67 20.95 -10.63
C ASN A 376 25.40 19.51 -11.09
N VAL A 377 25.15 19.28 -12.38
CA VAL A 377 24.56 18.04 -12.88
C VAL A 377 25.64 17.11 -13.44
N GLU A 378 25.63 15.86 -12.96
CA GLU A 378 26.41 14.75 -13.51
C GLU A 378 25.44 13.63 -13.90
N ILE A 379 25.54 13.16 -15.14
CA ILE A 379 24.72 12.04 -15.63
C ILE A 379 25.40 10.75 -15.17
N LEU A 380 24.70 9.96 -14.33
CA LEU A 380 25.18 8.66 -13.88
C LEU A 380 24.97 7.61 -14.98
N PHE A 381 23.78 7.62 -15.59
CA PHE A 381 23.48 6.91 -16.83
C PHE A 381 22.23 7.49 -17.49
N TYR A 382 22.11 7.27 -18.80
CA TYR A 382 20.91 7.61 -19.57
C TYR A 382 20.63 6.48 -20.57
N ASN A 383 19.62 5.65 -20.28
CA ASN A 383 19.21 4.56 -21.19
C ASN A 383 18.04 5.01 -22.08
N SER A 384 17.11 5.79 -21.50
CA SER A 384 15.97 6.37 -22.20
C SER A 384 15.39 7.53 -21.38
N GLU A 385 14.39 8.22 -21.93
CA GLU A 385 13.67 9.27 -21.20
C GLU A 385 12.93 8.78 -19.96
N ASP A 386 12.67 7.47 -19.82
CA ASP A 386 12.01 6.84 -18.67
C ASP A 386 12.96 6.04 -17.76
N ASP A 387 14.24 5.97 -18.12
CA ASP A 387 15.26 5.25 -17.36
C ASP A 387 16.59 5.99 -17.40
N PHE A 388 16.80 6.88 -16.44
CA PHE A 388 18.03 7.65 -16.27
C PHE A 388 18.24 8.00 -14.81
N ALA A 389 19.49 8.18 -14.41
CA ALA A 389 19.84 8.75 -13.12
C ALA A 389 20.86 9.86 -13.27
N ILE A 390 20.67 10.89 -12.46
CA ILE A 390 21.60 12.02 -12.35
C ILE A 390 22.02 12.20 -10.91
N LYS A 391 23.16 12.84 -10.73
CA LYS A 391 23.67 13.33 -9.47
C LYS A 391 23.76 14.84 -9.53
N LEU A 392 23.24 15.50 -8.50
CA LEU A 392 23.42 16.94 -8.29
C LEU A 392 24.46 17.17 -7.21
N LYS A 393 25.48 17.97 -7.55
CA LYS A 393 26.61 18.33 -6.70
C LYS A 393 26.23 19.48 -5.77
N THR A 394 26.68 19.40 -4.53
CA THR A 394 26.46 20.43 -3.51
C THR A 394 27.79 21.01 -3.02
N LYS A 395 27.72 22.19 -2.38
CA LYS A 395 28.88 22.89 -1.81
C LYS A 395 29.46 22.14 -0.61
N GLU A 396 28.58 21.45 0.12
CA GLU A 396 28.89 20.73 1.35
C GLU A 396 29.37 19.29 1.09
N GLY A 397 29.45 18.88 -0.18
CA GLY A 397 29.94 17.55 -0.58
C GLY A 397 28.89 16.43 -0.51
N GLU A 398 27.61 16.79 -0.31
CA GLU A 398 26.49 15.87 -0.44
C GLU A 398 26.20 15.56 -1.92
N GLU A 399 25.73 14.35 -2.20
CA GLU A 399 25.30 13.93 -3.54
C GLU A 399 23.78 13.74 -3.55
N VAL A 400 23.05 14.59 -4.28
CA VAL A 400 21.60 14.41 -4.48
C VAL A 400 21.39 13.56 -5.72
N ILE A 401 21.03 12.30 -5.54
CA ILE A 401 20.81 11.37 -6.65
C ILE A 401 19.31 11.31 -6.97
N LEU A 402 18.97 11.62 -8.22
CA LEU A 402 17.61 11.51 -8.75
C LEU A 402 17.59 10.39 -9.79
N TYR A 403 16.72 9.40 -9.58
CA TYR A 403 16.58 8.24 -10.44
C TYR A 403 15.15 8.16 -10.98
N LYS A 404 15.00 8.35 -12.29
CA LYS A 404 13.75 8.08 -12.99
C LYS A 404 13.76 6.63 -13.44
N THR A 405 12.75 5.88 -13.02
CA THR A 405 12.61 4.45 -13.31
C THR A 405 11.15 4.05 -13.38
N THR A 406 10.85 3.01 -14.15
CA THR A 406 9.55 2.31 -14.13
C THR A 406 9.45 1.34 -12.94
N GLY A 407 10.59 0.94 -12.35
CA GLY A 407 10.77 0.66 -10.92
C GLY A 407 9.93 -0.43 -10.25
N GLU A 408 9.37 -1.42 -10.95
CA GLU A 408 8.45 -2.38 -10.31
C GLU A 408 9.13 -3.25 -9.23
N ASN A 409 8.58 -3.23 -8.00
CA ASN A 409 8.81 -4.19 -6.91
C ASN A 409 10.23 -4.27 -6.30
N LYS A 410 11.01 -3.18 -6.32
CA LYS A 410 12.33 -3.11 -5.64
C LYS A 410 12.26 -2.29 -4.34
N SER A 411 13.13 -2.59 -3.38
CA SER A 411 13.34 -1.76 -2.18
C SER A 411 14.11 -0.48 -2.49
N PHE A 412 14.25 0.44 -1.53
CA PHE A 412 15.15 1.59 -1.70
C PHE A 412 16.59 1.13 -1.97
N GLU A 413 17.07 0.14 -1.23
CA GLU A 413 18.36 -0.52 -1.46
C GLU A 413 18.47 -1.10 -2.87
N GLY A 414 17.48 -1.88 -3.30
CA GLY A 414 17.48 -2.52 -4.61
C GLY A 414 17.50 -1.53 -5.77
N ASN A 415 16.83 -0.39 -5.62
CA ASN A 415 16.90 0.71 -6.59
C ASN A 415 18.28 1.38 -6.60
N TYR A 416 18.88 1.59 -5.42
CA TYR A 416 20.21 2.20 -5.33
C TYR A 416 21.31 1.29 -5.89
N GLU A 417 21.27 -0.02 -5.64
CA GLU A 417 22.17 -0.99 -6.26
C GLU A 417 22.04 -1.03 -7.78
N GLU A 418 20.82 -0.87 -8.30
CA GLU A 418 20.58 -0.79 -9.74
C GLU A 418 21.26 0.44 -10.36
N ILE A 419 21.17 1.61 -9.71
CA ILE A 419 21.88 2.81 -10.16
C ILE A 419 23.37 2.53 -10.29
N LYS A 420 23.99 1.94 -9.25
CA LYS A 420 25.42 1.60 -9.25
C LYS A 420 25.78 0.63 -10.38
N LYS A 421 24.93 -0.37 -10.66
CA LYS A 421 25.15 -1.33 -11.74
C LYS A 421 25.06 -0.66 -13.12
N LYS A 422 24.04 0.16 -13.34
CA LYS A 422 23.81 0.86 -14.61
C LYS A 422 24.91 1.88 -14.87
N GLN A 423 25.31 2.66 -13.86
CA GLN A 423 26.41 3.61 -13.95
C GLN A 423 27.73 2.93 -14.37
N ARG A 424 28.09 1.78 -13.77
CA ARG A 424 29.31 1.05 -14.15
C ARG A 424 29.31 0.56 -15.60
N SER A 425 28.13 0.33 -16.17
CA SER A 425 27.98 -0.22 -17.53
C SER A 425 27.73 0.87 -18.58
N TYR A 426 27.51 2.12 -18.14
CA TYR A 426 27.17 3.22 -19.01
C TYR A 426 28.42 3.76 -19.70
N SER A 427 28.35 3.87 -21.03
CA SER A 427 29.44 4.34 -21.90
C SER A 427 29.12 5.68 -22.59
N GLY A 428 27.95 6.27 -22.30
CA GLY A 428 27.57 7.56 -22.82
C GLY A 428 28.25 8.72 -22.09
N LYS A 429 27.92 9.95 -22.51
CA LYS A 429 28.44 11.16 -21.86
C LYS A 429 27.87 11.29 -20.44
N THR A 430 28.75 11.66 -19.50
CA THR A 430 28.41 11.91 -18.10
C THR A 430 28.30 13.39 -17.76
N THR A 431 28.69 14.26 -18.70
CA THR A 431 28.58 15.72 -18.62
C THR A 431 27.21 16.18 -19.12
N PHE A 432 26.66 17.22 -18.47
CA PHE A 432 25.47 17.91 -18.94
C PHE A 432 25.83 18.83 -20.10
N GLU A 433 25.25 18.59 -21.26
CA GLU A 433 25.55 19.29 -22.51
C GLU A 433 24.58 20.46 -22.74
N LYS A 434 24.83 21.25 -23.78
CA LYS A 434 24.05 22.47 -24.06
C LYS A 434 22.61 22.13 -24.48
N GLU A 435 22.42 21.02 -25.16
CA GLU A 435 21.13 20.55 -25.66
C GLU A 435 20.28 19.85 -24.58
N ASP A 436 20.87 19.55 -23.43
CA ASP A 436 20.18 18.88 -22.34
C ASP A 436 19.22 19.82 -21.59
N MET A 437 18.19 19.23 -21.00
CA MET A 437 17.24 19.92 -20.14
C MET A 437 16.97 19.09 -18.88
N LEU A 438 17.06 19.74 -17.73
CA LEU A 438 16.69 19.18 -16.45
C LEU A 438 15.49 19.95 -15.89
N ARG A 439 14.49 19.21 -15.41
CA ARG A 439 13.39 19.74 -14.59
C ARG A 439 13.17 18.84 -13.38
N VAL A 440 13.22 19.44 -12.20
CA VAL A 440 13.04 18.77 -10.91
C VAL A 440 11.88 19.45 -10.17
N PRO A 441 10.91 18.70 -9.63
CA PRO A 441 9.85 19.29 -8.83
C PRO A 441 10.42 19.84 -7.51
N PHE A 442 9.79 20.88 -6.97
CA PHE A 442 10.00 21.22 -5.55
C PHE A 442 9.39 20.08 -4.73
N ILE A 443 10.14 19.58 -3.75
CA ILE A 443 9.71 18.49 -2.88
C ILE A 443 9.65 19.01 -1.45
N LYS A 444 8.54 18.74 -0.78
CA LYS A 444 8.39 18.98 0.65
C LYS A 444 7.67 17.79 1.28
N VAL A 445 8.26 17.26 2.34
CA VAL A 445 7.71 16.16 3.12
C VAL A 445 7.74 16.56 4.59
N ASN A 446 6.60 16.45 5.25
CA ASN A 446 6.48 16.58 6.69
C ASN A 446 5.57 15.46 7.17
N ASP A 447 6.11 14.54 7.96
CA ASP A 447 5.37 13.38 8.44
C ASP A 447 5.90 12.87 9.78
N GLU A 448 5.09 12.07 10.47
CA GLU A 448 5.39 11.45 11.76
C GLU A 448 4.84 10.03 11.78
N ILE A 449 5.55 9.11 12.44
CA ILE A 449 5.11 7.74 12.63
C ILE A 449 5.34 7.27 14.08
N ASN A 450 4.39 6.50 14.60
CA ASN A 450 4.58 5.62 15.76
C ASN A 450 4.65 4.18 15.27
N TYR A 451 5.69 3.44 15.65
CA TYR A 451 5.87 2.05 15.27
C TYR A 451 5.08 1.13 16.21
N ASP A 452 3.76 1.21 16.14
CA ASP A 452 2.82 0.53 17.05
C ASP A 452 3.05 -1.00 17.14
N GLU A 453 3.56 -1.63 16.06
CA GLU A 453 3.91 -3.06 16.04
C GLU A 453 4.96 -3.46 17.10
N LEU A 454 5.80 -2.51 17.51
CA LEU A 454 6.88 -2.71 18.47
C LEU A 454 6.46 -2.42 19.91
N CYS A 455 5.39 -1.64 20.09
CA CYS A 455 4.98 -1.07 21.37
C CYS A 455 4.17 -2.07 22.21
N GLY A 456 4.32 -2.00 23.54
CA GLY A 456 3.57 -2.82 24.50
C GLY A 456 3.99 -4.29 24.56
N ARG A 457 5.04 -4.69 23.85
CA ARG A 457 5.49 -6.09 23.74
C ARG A 457 6.72 -6.35 24.59
N GLU A 458 6.69 -7.42 25.38
CA GLU A 458 7.82 -7.83 26.21
C GLU A 458 8.94 -8.38 25.32
N ILE A 459 10.17 -7.90 25.54
CA ILE A 459 11.34 -8.34 24.79
C ILE A 459 11.96 -9.56 25.49
N LYS A 460 12.09 -10.64 24.73
CA LYS A 460 12.66 -11.92 25.15
C LYS A 460 14.00 -11.74 25.83
N ASN A 461 14.20 -12.49 26.90
CA ASN A 461 15.44 -12.51 27.68
C ASN A 461 15.87 -11.13 28.22
N SER A 462 14.92 -10.19 28.34
CA SER A 462 15.14 -8.86 28.91
C SER A 462 14.07 -8.53 29.96
N LYS A 463 14.24 -7.40 30.66
CA LYS A 463 13.21 -6.87 31.56
C LYS A 463 12.40 -5.73 30.93
N TYR A 464 12.66 -5.42 29.67
CA TYR A 464 12.16 -4.25 28.98
C TYR A 464 10.97 -4.58 28.07
N TYR A 465 10.06 -3.62 27.97
CA TYR A 465 9.14 -3.50 26.84
C TYR A 465 9.23 -2.07 26.29
N ILE A 466 8.90 -1.91 25.01
CA ILE A 466 8.88 -0.60 24.35
C ILE A 466 7.53 0.06 24.69
N LYS A 467 7.52 1.20 25.37
CA LYS A 467 6.30 2.00 25.56
C LYS A 467 5.88 2.66 24.25
N GLN A 468 6.85 3.31 23.60
CA GLN A 468 6.64 4.03 22.36
C GLN A 468 7.91 4.05 21.51
N ALA A 469 7.72 4.11 20.21
CA ALA A 469 8.77 4.14 19.21
C ALA A 469 8.37 5.14 18.12
N LEU A 470 8.84 6.38 18.22
CA LEU A 470 8.40 7.48 17.37
C LEU A 470 9.50 7.90 16.40
N GLN A 471 9.11 8.39 15.22
CA GLN A 471 10.02 9.05 14.27
C GLN A 471 9.32 10.19 13.54
N THR A 472 10.00 11.32 13.37
CA THR A 472 9.54 12.45 12.54
C THR A 472 10.46 12.67 11.35
N ILE A 473 9.92 13.32 10.31
CA ILE A 473 10.70 13.86 9.19
C ILE A 473 10.19 15.23 8.77
N ASP A 474 11.15 16.13 8.53
CA ASP A 474 10.95 17.38 7.80
C ASP A 474 12.02 17.44 6.71
N PHE A 475 11.60 17.34 5.44
CA PHE A 475 12.47 17.35 4.28
C PHE A 475 12.00 18.36 3.24
N GLU A 476 12.94 19.15 2.71
CA GLU A 476 12.70 20.06 1.60
C GLU A 476 13.80 19.94 0.54
N LEU A 477 13.40 19.98 -0.73
CA LEU A 477 14.30 20.15 -1.87
C LEU A 477 13.73 21.23 -2.81
N ASN A 478 14.53 22.25 -3.09
CA ASN A 478 14.16 23.40 -3.88
C ASN A 478 15.29 23.82 -4.83
N ASN A 479 15.19 24.98 -5.47
CA ASN A 479 16.16 25.41 -6.49
C ASN A 479 17.53 25.83 -5.94
N VAL A 480 17.67 26.07 -4.64
CA VAL A 480 18.95 26.45 -4.02
C VAL A 480 19.65 25.24 -3.39
N GLY A 481 18.91 24.21 -2.99
CA GLY A 481 19.43 23.05 -2.30
C GLY A 481 18.33 22.31 -1.55
N GLY A 482 18.65 21.76 -0.39
CA GLY A 482 17.70 21.04 0.42
C GLY A 482 18.11 20.88 1.87
N SER A 483 17.18 20.37 2.67
CA SER A 483 17.37 20.10 4.08
C SER A 483 16.66 18.81 4.47
N VAL A 484 17.22 18.13 5.47
CA VAL A 484 16.59 16.99 6.14
C VAL A 484 16.77 17.15 7.63
N LYS A 485 15.66 17.07 8.36
CA LYS A 485 15.62 16.93 9.81
C LYS A 485 14.79 15.69 10.12
N SER A 486 15.31 14.82 10.99
CA SER A 486 14.54 13.69 11.50
C SER A 486 14.91 13.45 12.95
N GLU A 487 13.91 13.18 13.78
CA GLU A 487 14.07 12.76 15.16
C GLU A 487 13.52 11.35 15.31
N ALA A 488 14.17 10.53 16.13
CA ALA A 488 13.68 9.21 16.49
C ALA A 488 13.88 8.98 18.00
N VAL A 489 12.89 8.35 18.63
CA VAL A 489 12.98 7.95 20.03
C VAL A 489 12.44 6.54 20.23
N ILE A 490 13.14 5.76 21.05
CA ILE A 490 12.61 4.57 21.72
C ILE A 490 12.56 4.89 23.20
N ASP A 491 11.36 4.84 23.78
CA ASP A 491 11.14 4.93 25.22
C ASP A 491 10.69 3.54 25.68
N ALA A 492 11.56 2.88 26.43
CA ALA A 492 11.37 1.54 26.97
C ALA A 492 11.30 1.61 28.50
N THR A 493 10.69 0.64 29.16
CA THR A 493 10.68 0.61 30.63
C THR A 493 10.85 -0.80 31.18
N MET A 494 11.51 -0.89 32.34
CA MET A 494 11.69 -2.13 33.07
C MET A 494 10.41 -2.54 33.80
N LYS A 495 10.13 -3.84 33.80
CA LYS A 495 9.15 -4.45 34.69
C LYS A 495 9.70 -4.44 36.12
N ASP A 496 9.04 -3.71 37.03
CA ASP A 496 9.34 -3.79 38.46
C ASP A 496 9.16 -5.24 38.95
N LEU A 497 10.20 -5.79 39.58
CA LEU A 497 10.17 -7.09 40.25
C LEU A 497 9.56 -7.01 41.67
N GLY A 498 9.11 -5.84 42.10
CA GLY A 498 8.58 -5.59 43.44
C GLY A 498 7.06 -5.41 43.43
N ASP A 499 6.37 -6.46 43.90
CA ASP A 499 4.92 -6.58 44.10
C ASP A 499 4.03 -6.22 42.90
N LYS A 500 3.00 -7.03 42.60
CA LYS A 500 2.12 -6.82 41.43
C LYS A 500 1.21 -5.60 41.63
N SER A 501 1.78 -4.40 41.62
CA SER A 501 1.05 -3.16 41.39
C SER A 501 0.50 -3.19 39.98
N ARG A 502 -0.82 -3.34 39.86
CA ARG A 502 -1.52 -3.33 38.59
C ARG A 502 -1.64 -1.88 38.13
N LYS A 503 -0.88 -1.49 37.10
CA LYS A 503 -1.16 -0.26 36.35
C LYS A 503 -2.43 -0.49 35.52
N MET A 504 -3.45 0.34 35.73
CA MET A 504 -4.76 0.26 35.06
C MET A 504 -4.99 1.55 34.25
N ILE A 505 -4.30 1.65 33.12
CA ILE A 505 -4.32 2.81 32.22
C ILE A 505 -5.05 2.38 30.94
N PHE A 506 -5.99 3.21 30.46
CA PHE A 506 -6.82 2.95 29.28
C PHE A 506 -6.42 3.89 28.13
N ASP A 507 -5.18 3.74 27.66
CA ASP A 507 -4.52 4.55 26.62
C ASP A 507 -4.57 3.94 25.21
N SER A 508 -5.18 2.77 25.09
CA SER A 508 -5.36 1.99 23.86
C SER A 508 -6.77 1.40 23.82
N ASN A 509 -7.09 0.60 22.80
CA ASN A 509 -8.44 0.06 22.61
C ASN A 509 -8.99 -0.58 23.89
N PHE A 510 -10.11 -0.06 24.40
CA PHE A 510 -10.76 -0.61 25.58
C PHE A 510 -12.26 -0.77 25.40
N ILE A 511 -12.86 -1.60 26.26
CA ILE A 511 -14.30 -1.79 26.29
C ILE A 511 -14.79 -1.44 27.68
N LEU A 512 -15.62 -0.40 27.75
CA LEU A 512 -16.31 0.03 28.93
C LEU A 512 -17.67 -0.68 29.00
N TYR A 513 -17.99 -1.27 30.14
CA TYR A 513 -19.31 -1.83 30.43
C TYR A 513 -19.94 -1.08 31.61
N LEU A 514 -21.22 -0.73 31.53
CA LEU A 514 -22.01 -0.34 32.70
C LEU A 514 -23.02 -1.43 33.01
N LYS A 515 -22.97 -1.91 34.25
CA LYS A 515 -23.83 -2.95 34.79
C LYS A 515 -24.30 -2.46 36.14
N GLU A 516 -25.59 -2.61 36.44
CA GLU A 516 -26.04 -2.48 37.82
C GLU A 516 -25.40 -3.62 38.65
N GLU A 517 -24.89 -3.31 39.85
CA GLU A 517 -24.07 -4.21 40.68
C GLU A 517 -24.63 -5.65 40.78
N ASN A 518 -25.96 -5.75 40.92
CA ASN A 518 -26.70 -6.99 41.15
C ASN A 518 -27.47 -7.55 39.94
N LYS A 519 -27.15 -7.10 38.71
CA LYS A 519 -27.78 -7.63 37.48
C LYS A 519 -26.79 -8.43 36.67
N ASP A 520 -27.23 -9.46 35.96
CA ASP A 520 -26.32 -10.37 35.25
C ASP A 520 -25.79 -9.79 33.92
N GLN A 521 -26.40 -8.74 33.39
CA GLN A 521 -26.09 -8.18 32.08
C GLN A 521 -25.76 -6.68 32.19
N PRO A 522 -24.68 -6.20 31.54
CA PRO A 522 -24.43 -4.78 31.42
C PRO A 522 -25.53 -4.14 30.56
N TYR A 523 -26.04 -3.00 30.97
CA TYR A 523 -27.01 -2.21 30.19
C TYR A 523 -26.31 -1.27 29.20
N LEU A 524 -25.00 -1.07 29.33
CA LEU A 524 -24.18 -0.32 28.38
C LEU A 524 -22.87 -1.08 28.11
N ALA A 525 -22.45 -1.12 26.84
CA ALA A 525 -21.13 -1.54 26.43
C ALA A 525 -20.62 -0.57 25.36
N LEU A 526 -19.42 -0.02 25.53
CA LEU A 526 -18.78 0.93 24.61
C LEU A 526 -17.37 0.44 24.33
N LYS A 527 -17.06 0.16 23.06
CA LYS A 527 -15.68 -0.01 22.61
C LYS A 527 -15.13 1.36 22.22
N VAL A 528 -14.03 1.76 22.84
CA VAL A 528 -13.25 2.93 22.45
C VAL A 528 -12.02 2.43 21.72
N ASP A 529 -11.89 2.80 20.44
CA ASP A 529 -10.75 2.41 19.60
C ASP A 529 -10.14 3.57 18.79
N ASN A 530 -10.60 4.79 19.08
CA ASN A 530 -10.09 6.04 18.52
C ASN A 530 -10.52 7.21 19.43
N THR A 531 -10.06 8.41 19.10
CA THR A 531 -10.25 9.62 19.91
C THR A 531 -11.59 10.34 19.70
N ASP A 532 -12.41 9.95 18.72
CA ASP A 532 -13.61 10.72 18.32
C ASP A 532 -14.66 10.82 19.45
N VAL A 533 -14.65 9.86 20.38
CA VAL A 533 -15.55 9.79 21.54
C VAL A 533 -14.85 10.18 22.85
N LEU A 534 -13.59 10.59 22.78
CA LEU A 534 -12.78 11.02 23.92
C LEU A 534 -12.76 12.55 23.97
N VAL A 535 -12.77 13.11 25.17
CA VAL A 535 -12.70 14.56 25.36
C VAL A 535 -11.26 15.01 25.11
N SER A 536 -11.06 15.89 24.13
CA SER A 536 -9.78 16.57 23.91
C SER A 536 -9.56 17.66 24.95
N VAL A 537 -8.33 17.78 25.47
CA VAL A 537 -7.96 18.88 26.37
C VAL A 537 -7.82 20.18 25.56
N ASN A 538 -8.31 21.30 26.10
CA ASN A 538 -8.03 22.63 25.53
C ASN A 538 -6.57 23.00 25.81
N VAL A 539 -5.87 23.52 24.80
CA VAL A 539 -4.43 23.86 24.88
C VAL A 539 -4.11 24.88 26.00
N ASP A 540 -5.10 25.63 26.48
CA ASP A 540 -4.98 26.59 27.59
C ASP A 540 -5.12 25.98 28.99
N GLU A 541 -5.61 24.74 29.14
CA GLU A 541 -5.77 24.04 30.42
C GLU A 541 -4.52 23.24 30.83
N CYS A 542 -3.52 23.11 29.96
CA CYS A 542 -2.27 22.39 30.22
C CYS A 542 -1.15 23.26 30.82
N LYS A 543 -1.49 24.38 31.46
CA LYS A 543 -0.53 25.24 32.17
C LYS A 543 -0.74 25.16 33.70
N ASP A 544 -0.57 23.97 34.27
CA ASP A 544 -0.28 23.79 35.70
C ASP A 544 0.51 22.50 35.91
#